data_AF-A0A7X6TQW2-F1
#
_entry.id   AF-A0A7X6TQW2-F1
#
_cell.length_a   1.000
_cell.length_b   1.000
_cell.length_c   1.000
_cell.angle_alpha   90.00
_cell.angle_beta   90.00
_cell.angle_gamma   90.00
#
_symmetry.space_group_name_H-M   'P 1'
#
loop_
_entity.id
_entity.type
_entity.pdbx_description
1 polymer ?
#
loop_
_entity_poly.entity_id
_entity_poly.type
_entity_poly.pdbx_seq_one_letter_code
_entity_poly.pdbx_strand_id
1 'polypeptide(L)' 'MICPYCQEPMEKGFIQSARAFFWSRKKSQMFFIPSKNDISIAKGMNGSYKEAYYCKKCNKMILDVID' A
#
# COMPACT_ATOMS: atom_id res chain seq x y z
N MET A 1 -15.52 2.59 -1.70
CA MET A 1 -15.03 3.51 -0.64
C MET A 1 -15.25 4.94 -1.09
N ILE A 2 -15.55 5.86 -0.18
CA ILE A 2 -15.62 7.31 -0.44
C ILE A 2 -14.30 7.95 -0.01
N CYS A 3 -13.75 8.85 -0.82
CA CYS A 3 -12.50 9.54 -0.51
C CYS A 3 -12.69 10.46 0.71
N PRO A 4 -11.91 10.29 1.79
CA PRO A 4 -12.07 11.11 2.99
C PRO A 4 -11.60 12.57 2.81
N TYR A 5 -10.95 12.88 1.68
CA TYR A 5 -10.43 14.22 1.41
C TYR A 5 -11.35 15.06 0.52
N CYS A 6 -12.01 14.45 -0.47
CA CYS A 6 -12.84 15.17 -1.45
C CYS A 6 -14.26 14.62 -1.58
N GLN A 7 -14.62 13.59 -0.81
CA GLN A 7 -15.96 12.97 -0.75
C GLN A 7 -16.45 12.34 -2.08
N GLU A 8 -15.56 12.13 -3.05
CA GLU A 8 -15.88 11.46 -4.31
C GLU A 8 -15.75 9.93 -4.18
N PRO A 9 -16.48 9.14 -5.01
CA PRO A 9 -16.25 7.71 -5.14
C PRO A 9 -14.81 7.37 -5.54
N MET A 10 -14.27 6.30 -4.94
CA MET A 10 -12.93 5.80 -5.24
C MET A 10 -12.99 4.52 -6.08
N GLU A 11 -11.98 4.33 -6.95
CA GLU A 11 -11.83 3.12 -7.75
C GLU A 11 -11.11 2.04 -6.96
N LYS A 12 -11.66 0.82 -6.93
CA LYS A 12 -11.01 -0.34 -6.33
C LYS A 12 -10.00 -0.95 -7.30
N GLY A 13 -8.82 -1.28 -6.79
CA GLY A 13 -7.77 -1.95 -7.56
C GLY A 13 -6.77 -2.67 -6.66
N PHE A 14 -5.61 -3.01 -7.21
CA PHE A 14 -4.57 -3.75 -6.50
C PHE A 14 -3.20 -3.08 -6.71
N ILE A 15 -2.46 -2.90 -5.62
CA ILE A 15 -1.03 -2.66 -5.67
C ILE A 15 -0.36 -4.02 -5.85
N GLN A 16 0.50 -4.15 -6.86
CA GLN A 16 1.15 -5.42 -7.22
C GLN A 16 2.67 -5.25 -7.18
N SER A 17 3.35 -6.26 -6.64
CA SER A 17 4.81 -6.31 -6.56
C SER A 17 5.30 -7.73 -6.73
N ALA A 18 6.48 -7.92 -7.32
CA ALA A 18 7.12 -9.24 -7.41
C ALA A 18 7.57 -9.78 -6.04
N ARG A 19 7.66 -8.92 -5.02
CA ARG A 19 8.09 -9.25 -3.66
C ARG A 19 7.14 -8.64 -2.62
N ALA A 20 7.31 -9.02 -1.37
CA ALA A 20 6.70 -8.33 -0.23
C ALA A 20 7.03 -6.82 -0.27
N PHE A 21 6.13 -6.00 0.29
CA PHE A 21 6.36 -4.57 0.42
C PHE A 21 5.77 -4.04 1.73
N PHE A 22 6.37 -2.95 2.21
CA PHE A 22 6.12 -2.36 3.51
C PHE A 22 6.25 -0.84 3.44
N TRP A 23 5.63 -0.15 4.38
CA TRP A 23 5.81 1.28 4.58
C TRP A 23 6.91 1.52 5.61
N SER A 24 7.78 2.49 5.34
CA SER A 24 8.84 2.92 6.27
C SER A 24 8.82 4.43 6.44
N ARG A 25 9.17 4.90 7.66
CA ARG A 25 9.30 6.33 7.97
C ARG A 25 10.49 6.99 7.27
N LYS A 26 11.49 6.20 6.87
CA LYS A 26 12.69 6.68 6.18
C LYS A 26 12.89 5.86 4.91
N LYS A 27 13.46 6.48 3.88
CA LYS A 27 13.90 5.75 2.69
C LYS A 27 15.10 4.88 3.12
N SER A 28 14.89 3.58 3.19
CA SER A 28 15.97 2.60 3.36
C SER A 28 16.58 2.27 2.00
N GLN A 29 17.88 1.98 1.96
CA GLN A 29 18.49 1.38 0.77
C GLN A 29 18.23 -0.13 0.67
N MET A 30 17.77 -0.76 1.76
CA MET A 30 17.46 -2.18 1.83
C MET A 30 15.94 -2.39 1.75
N PHE A 31 15.47 -2.79 0.56
CA PHE A 31 14.04 -2.90 0.22
C PHE A 31 13.45 -4.30 0.42
N PHE A 32 14.22 -5.25 0.95
CA PHE A 32 13.86 -6.67 0.93
C PHE A 32 13.31 -7.18 2.26
N ILE A 33 13.62 -6.51 3.36
CA ILE A 33 13.24 -6.95 4.71
C ILE A 33 12.74 -5.73 5.49
N PRO A 34 11.48 -5.75 5.99
CA PRO A 34 11.00 -4.70 6.87
C PRO A 34 11.81 -4.69 8.18
N SER A 35 12.20 -3.51 8.62
CA SER A 35 12.75 -3.30 9.96
C SER A 35 11.65 -3.41 11.02
N LYS A 36 12.03 -3.50 12.30
CA LYS A 36 11.08 -3.61 13.43
C LYS A 36 10.03 -2.48 13.49
N ASN A 37 10.35 -1.32 12.91
CA ASN A 37 9.47 -0.14 12.92
C ASN A 37 8.69 0.06 11.61
N ASP A 38 8.89 -0.83 10.64
CA ASP A 38 8.19 -0.77 9.36
C ASP A 38 6.84 -1.50 9.44
N ILE A 39 5.89 -1.04 8.62
CA ILE A 39 4.54 -1.59 8.58
C ILE A 39 4.43 -2.47 7.35
N SER A 40 4.24 -3.78 7.57
CA SER A 40 4.04 -4.72 6.47
C SER A 40 2.71 -4.44 5.75
N ILE A 41 2.76 -4.32 4.42
CA ILE A 41 1.56 -4.07 3.60
C ILE A 41 1.15 -5.32 2.83
N ALA A 42 2.10 -6.04 2.24
CA ALA A 42 1.86 -7.36 1.66
C ALA A 42 3.07 -8.28 1.89
N LYS A 43 2.79 -9.57 2.15
CA LYS A 43 3.79 -10.63 2.31
C LYS A 43 3.80 -11.49 1.04
N GLY A 44 4.95 -12.05 0.68
CA GLY A 44 5.09 -12.93 -0.48
C GLY A 44 6.50 -12.92 -1.07
N MET A 45 6.99 -14.08 -1.49
CA MET A 45 8.31 -14.23 -2.14
C MET A 45 8.23 -14.29 -3.67
N ASN A 46 7.10 -14.76 -4.22
CA ASN A 46 6.88 -14.99 -5.66
C ASN A 46 5.71 -14.15 -6.20
N GLY A 47 5.65 -12.88 -5.79
CA GLY A 47 4.52 -12.00 -6.04
C GLY A 47 3.72 -11.74 -4.77
N SER A 48 3.32 -10.48 -4.60
CA SER A 48 2.39 -10.05 -3.57
C SER A 48 1.48 -8.97 -4.12
N TYR A 49 0.28 -8.88 -3.57
CA TYR A 49 -0.67 -7.83 -3.89
C TYR A 49 -1.40 -7.36 -2.64
N LYS A 50 -1.88 -6.11 -2.67
CA LYS A 50 -2.80 -5.57 -1.67
C LYS A 50 -3.91 -4.79 -2.37
N GLU A 51 -5.15 -5.03 -1.95
CA GLU A 51 -6.29 -4.22 -2.37
C GLU A 51 -6.09 -2.76 -1.93
N ALA A 52 -6.39 -1.83 -2.83
CA ALA A 52 -6.34 -0.41 -2.55
C ALA A 52 -7.48 0.32 -3.25
N TYR A 53 -7.82 1.49 -2.72
CA TYR A 53 -8.80 2.40 -3.29
C TYR A 53 -8.09 3.65 -3.78
N TYR A 54 -8.24 3.98 -5.06
CA TYR A 54 -7.62 5.13 -5.71
C TYR A 54 -8.65 6.25 -5.94
N CYS A 55 -8.37 7.44 -5.42
CA CYS A 55 -9.13 8.65 -5.73
C CYS A 55 -8.45 9.41 -6.89
N LYS A 56 -9.08 9.39 -8.07
CA LYS A 56 -8.59 10.09 -9.27
C LYS A 56 -8.45 11.61 -9.06
N LYS A 57 -9.39 12.23 -8.34
CA LYS A 57 -9.42 13.69 -8.11
C LYS A 57 -8.30 14.16 -7.20
N CYS A 58 -7.99 13.42 -6.14
CA CYS A 58 -6.94 13.78 -5.16
C CYS A 58 -5.56 13.24 -5.52
N ASN A 59 -5.48 12.28 -6.46
CA ASN A 59 -4.30 11.48 -6.73
C ASN A 59 -3.75 10.80 -5.46
N LYS A 60 -4.63 10.13 -4.71
CA LYS A 60 -4.29 9.43 -3.44
C LYS A 60 -4.84 8.01 -3.43
N MET A 61 -4.10 7.11 -2.80
CA MET A 61 -4.54 5.73 -2.54
C MET A 61 -4.73 5.51 -1.05
N ILE A 62 -5.71 4.68 -0.70
CA ILE A 62 -5.96 4.20 0.67
C ILE A 62 -5.96 2.68 0.62
N LEU A 63 -5.34 2.07 1.61
CA LEU A 63 -5.28 0.63 1.78
C LEU A 63 -5.19 0.31 3.27
N ASP A 64 -5.71 -0.85 3.64
CA ASP A 64 -5.56 -1.37 4.99
C ASP A 64 -4.19 -2.05 5.15
N VAL A 65 -3.63 -1.99 6.35
CA VAL A 65 -2.39 -2.72 6.68
C VAL A 65 -2.71 -4.21 6.87
N ILE A 66 -1.69 -5.05 7.09
CA ILE A 66 -1.93 -6.44 7.53
C ILE A 66 -1.95 -6.44 9.06
N ASP A 67 -2.86 -7.22 9.65
CA ASP A 67 -2.87 -7.52 11.09
C ASP A 67 -1.60 -8.28 11.54
#